data_AF-A0A5J5V4I6-F1
#
_entry.id   AF-A0A5J5V4I6-F1
#
_cell.length_a   1.000
_cell.length_b   1.000
_cell.length_c   1.000
_cell.angle_alpha   90.00
_cell.angle_beta   90.00
_cell.angle_gamma   90.00
#
_symmetry.space_group_name_H-M   'P 1'
#
loop_
_entity.id
_entity.type
_entity.pdbx_description
1 polymer ?
#
loop_
_entity_poly.entity_id
_entity_poly.type
_entity_poly.pdbx_seq_one_letter_code
_entity_poly.pdbx_strand_id
1 'polypeptide(L)' 'MPTFFGTFPVVLVDGDGIVRVDVPFRRAESKYSVEQVGVTVEFYGGILPLT' A
#
# COMPACT_ATOMS: atom_id res chain seq x y z
N MET A 1 10.07 2.29 -6.47
CA MET A 1 10.89 3.28 -5.74
C MET A 1 12.02 3.75 -6.66
N PRO A 2 12.15 5.05 -6.95
CA PRO A 2 13.25 5.56 -7.77
C PRO A 2 14.60 5.45 -7.07
N THR A 3 15.69 5.28 -7.83
CA THR A 3 17.05 5.02 -7.32
C THR A 3 17.65 6.16 -6.49
N PHE A 4 17.15 7.38 -6.64
CA PHE A 4 17.64 8.56 -5.91
C PHE A 4 17.18 8.62 -4.45
N PHE A 5 16.09 7.93 -4.09
CA PHE A 5 15.50 8.05 -2.75
C PHE A 5 16.07 7.00 -1.79
N GLY A 6 16.61 7.46 -0.66
CA GLY A 6 17.01 6.59 0.46
C GLY A 6 15.82 6.00 1.23
N THR A 7 14.67 6.68 1.20
CA THR A 7 13.37 6.20 1.71
C THR A 7 12.24 6.72 0.83
N PHE A 8 11.14 5.98 0.75
CA PHE A 8 9.98 6.34 -0.08
C PHE A 8 8.68 5.97 0.64
N PRO A 9 7.63 6.81 0.59
CA PRO A 9 6.36 6.50 1.23
C PRO A 9 5.68 5.30 0.56
N VAL A 10 4.87 4.58 1.33
CA VAL A 10 4.04 3.48 0.83
C VAL A 10 2.69 4.06 0.42
N VAL A 11 2.37 3.93 -0.87
CA VAL A 11 1.11 4.39 -1.45
C VAL A 11 0.64 3.35 -2.46
N LEU A 12 -0.64 2.99 -2.42
CA LEU A 12 -1.29 2.15 -3.44
C LEU A 12 -2.18 3.02 -4.31
N VAL A 13 -2.10 2.78 -5.60
CA VAL A 13 -2.73 3.57 -6.65
C VAL A 13 -3.57 2.63 -7.51
N ASP A 14 -4.75 3.06 -7.93
CA ASP A 14 -5.59 2.29 -8.85
C ASP A 14 -5.14 2.42 -10.32
N GLY A 15 -5.90 1.78 -11.22
CA GLY A 15 -5.60 1.80 -12.66
C GLY A 15 -5.69 3.18 -13.31
N ASP A 16 -6.37 4.14 -12.68
CA ASP A 16 -6.52 5.52 -13.16
C ASP A 16 -5.46 6.47 -12.58
N GLY A 17 -4.53 5.96 -11.75
CA GLY A 17 -3.51 6.78 -11.11
C GLY A 17 -3.98 7.47 -9.83
N ILE A 18 -5.15 7.10 -9.28
CA ILE A 18 -5.71 7.70 -8.07
C ILE A 18 -5.23 6.96 -6.83
N VAL A 19 -4.77 7.70 -5.82
CA VAL A 19 -4.38 7.14 -4.52
C VAL A 19 -5.60 6.58 -3.81
N ARG A 20 -5.55 5.29 -3.47
CA ARG A 20 -6.62 4.60 -2.74
C ARG A 20 -6.22 4.21 -1.32
N VAL A 21 -4.92 4.02 -1.09
CA VAL A 21 -4.40 3.55 0.20
C VAL A 21 -3.03 4.16 0.44
N ASP A 22 -2.73 4.50 1.69
CA ASP A 22 -1.41 4.89 2.14
C ASP A 22 -1.07 4.29 3.51
N VAL A 23 0.21 4.37 3.87
CA VAL A 23 0.64 4.19 5.26
C VAL A 23 0.87 5.58 5.85
N PRO A 24 -0.04 6.07 6.72
CA PRO A 24 -0.02 7.46 7.17
C PRO A 24 1.17 7.74 8.10
N PHE A 25 1.88 8.84 7.84
CA PHE A 25 2.92 9.33 8.76
C PHE A 25 2.33 9.84 10.08
N ARG A 26 1.18 10.51 10.02
CA ARG A 26 0.39 10.95 11.19
C ARG A 26 -0.95 10.26 11.18
N ARG A 27 -1.15 9.30 12.09
CA ARG A 27 -2.37 8.48 12.13
C ARG A 27 -3.64 9.27 12.46
N ALA A 28 -3.53 10.36 13.23
CA ALA A 28 -4.68 11.14 13.69
C ALA A 28 -5.53 11.75 12.55
N GLU A 29 -4.94 11.95 11.37
CA GLU A 29 -5.61 12.55 10.21
C GLU A 29 -5.80 11.55 9.05
N SER A 30 -5.54 10.27 9.30
CA SER A 30 -5.56 9.27 8.23
C SER A 30 -6.98 9.03 7.71
N LYS A 31 -7.09 8.96 6.39
CA LYS A 31 -8.34 8.62 5.68
C LYS A 31 -8.18 7.41 4.75
N TYR A 32 -6.94 7.07 4.44
CA TYR A 32 -6.57 6.05 3.45
C TYR A 32 -5.71 4.94 4.05
N SER A 33 -5.72 4.79 5.39
CA SER A 33 -4.96 3.71 6.02
C SER A 33 -5.46 2.33 5.56
N VAL A 34 -4.56 1.35 5.57
CA VAL A 34 -4.87 -0.04 5.19
C VAL A 34 -6.06 -0.57 6.00
N GLU A 35 -6.11 -0.29 7.30
CA GLU A 35 -7.16 -0.74 8.20
C GLU A 35 -8.50 -0.09 7.91
N GLN A 36 -8.50 1.19 7.53
CA GLN A 36 -9.74 1.92 7.22
C GLN A 36 -10.31 1.53 5.86
N VAL A 37 -9.45 1.22 4.88
CA VAL A 37 -9.87 0.84 3.52
C VAL A 37 -10.18 -0.65 3.40
N GLY A 38 -9.55 -1.52 4.21
CA GLY A 38 -9.83 -2.96 4.24
C GLY A 38 -9.23 -3.73 3.05
N VAL A 39 -7.96 -3.46 2.73
CA VAL A 39 -7.27 -4.06 1.57
C VAL A 39 -6.93 -5.52 1.83
N THR A 40 -7.16 -6.38 0.84
CA THR A 40 -6.72 -7.79 0.83
C THR A 40 -5.64 -8.01 -0.24
N VAL A 41 -4.83 -9.06 -0.08
CA VAL A 41 -3.81 -9.45 -1.06
C VAL A 41 -3.97 -10.91 -1.41
N GLU A 42 -3.88 -11.22 -2.70
CA GLU A 42 -3.84 -12.58 -3.22
C GLU A 42 -2.52 -12.77 -3.97
N PHE A 43 -1.92 -13.94 -3.80
CA PHE A 43 -0.63 -14.28 -4.40
C PHE A 43 -0.82 -15.27 -5.55
N TYR A 44 -0.12 -15.04 -6.66
CA TYR A 44 -0.19 -15.86 -7.87
C TYR A 44 1.22 -16.30 -8.29
N GLY A 45 1.50 -17.60 -8.21
CA GLY A 45 2.81 -18.19 -8.57
C GLY A 45 3.93 -17.95 -7.54
N GLY A 46 5.10 -18.58 -7.76
CA GLY A 46 6.22 -18.54 -6.81
C GLY A 46 5.94 -19.32 -5.52
N ILE A 47 6.79 -19.14 -4.50
CA ILE A 47 6.50 -19.68 -3.16
C ILE A 47 5.71 -18.64 -2.37
N LEU A 48 4.41 -18.92 -2.22
CA LEU A 48 3.54 -18.43 -1.15
C LEU A 48 2.51 -19.51 -0.81
N PRO A 49 2.90 -20.52 -0.03
CA PRO A 49 1.98 -21.48 0.57
C PRO A 49 1.70 -21.05 2.02
N LEU A 50 0.46 -20.68 2.32
CA LEU A 50 -0.07 -20.67 3.68
C LEU A 50 -1.15 -21.75 3.75
N THR A 51 -0.71 -22.98 4.05
CA THR A 51 -1.36 -23.73 5.12
C THR A 51 -0.59 -23.44 6.40
#